data_AF-A0A326QL76-F1
#
_entry.id   AF-A0A326QL76-F1
#
_cell.length_a   1.000
_cell.length_b   1.000
_cell.length_c   1.000
_cell.angle_alpha   90.00
_cell.angle_beta   90.00
_cell.angle_gamma   90.00
#
_symmetry.space_group_name_H-M   'P 1'
#
loop_
_entity.id
_entity.type
_entity.pdbx_description
1 polymer ?
#
loop_
_entity_poly.entity_id
_entity_poly.type
_entity_poly.pdbx_seq_one_letter_code
_entity_poly.pdbx_strand_id
1 'polypeptide(L)'
;MASFTSPQLEDLQTFLKEWMRHHGRTQSDLRRALRAGSTRMPVLLEELQRLEQEEGLARLAAQLCAIEEQWLGEQLEGRPDEQLDGQLDLLLQEILQDGQN
;
A
#
# COMPACT_ATOMS: atom_id res chain seq x y z
N MET A 1 -28.44 5.71 2.67
CA MET A 1 -26.96 5.74 2.71
C MET A 1 -26.53 4.35 3.09
N ALA A 2 -25.79 3.68 2.21
CA ALA A 2 -25.53 2.25 2.33
C ALA A 2 -24.32 2.04 3.26
N SER A 3 -24.57 2.02 4.56
CA SER A 3 -23.54 1.55 5.50
C SER A 3 -23.16 0.11 5.15
N PHE A 4 -21.86 -0.20 5.25
CA PHE A 4 -21.39 -1.57 5.12
C PHE A 4 -22.16 -2.50 6.05
N THR A 5 -22.69 -3.58 5.48
CA THR A 5 -23.29 -4.68 6.26
C THR A 5 -22.19 -5.47 6.98
N SER A 6 -22.52 -6.18 8.05
CA SER A 6 -21.58 -7.05 8.77
C SER A 6 -20.71 -7.94 7.87
N PRO A 7 -21.25 -8.68 6.87
CA PRO A 7 -20.40 -9.48 5.98
C PRO A 7 -19.44 -8.63 5.14
N GLN A 8 -19.87 -7.46 4.66
CA GLN A 8 -18.99 -6.59 3.88
C GLN A 8 -17.86 -5.98 4.73
N LEU A 9 -18.07 -5.80 6.03
CA LEU A 9 -17.01 -5.39 6.95
C LEU A 9 -15.98 -6.50 7.17
N GLU A 10 -16.41 -7.76 7.24
CA GLU A 10 -15.52 -8.91 7.31
C GLU A 10 -14.70 -9.05 6.03
N ASP A 11 -15.34 -8.85 4.87
CA ASP A 11 -14.67 -8.84 3.56
C ASP A 11 -13.66 -7.70 3.47
N LEU A 12 -14.04 -6.48 3.85
CA LEU A 12 -13.15 -5.32 3.89
C LEU A 12 -11.97 -5.56 4.83
N GLN A 13 -12.21 -6.14 6.01
CA GLN A 13 -11.15 -6.50 6.94
C GLN A 13 -10.17 -7.50 6.33
N THR A 14 -10.68 -8.51 5.65
CA THR A 14 -9.86 -9.55 5.00
C THR A 14 -9.04 -8.95 3.86
N PHE A 15 -9.68 -8.12 3.03
CA PHE A 15 -9.00 -7.34 2.00
C PHE A 15 -7.86 -6.50 2.56
N LEU A 16 -8.11 -5.70 3.60
CA LEU A 16 -7.08 -4.83 4.19
C LEU A 16 -5.90 -5.64 4.76
N LYS A 17 -6.16 -6.81 5.36
CA LYS A 17 -5.09 -7.68 5.86
C LYS A 17 -4.19 -8.18 4.74
N GLU A 18 -4.77 -8.68 3.66
CA GLU A 18 -3.99 -9.15 2.50
C GLU A 18 -3.31 -7.99 1.78
N TRP A 19 -3.97 -6.85 1.65
CA TRP A 19 -3.40 -5.65 1.03
C TRP A 19 -2.20 -5.09 1.81
N MET A 20 -2.29 -5.01 3.13
CA MET A 20 -1.15 -4.65 3.99
C MET A 20 -0.02 -5.68 3.87
N ARG A 21 -0.34 -6.98 3.88
CA ARG A 21 0.64 -8.06 3.73
C ARG A 21 1.38 -7.99 2.40
N HIS A 22 0.66 -7.72 1.30
CA HIS A 22 1.24 -7.56 -0.03
C HIS A 22 2.26 -6.42 -0.10
N HIS A 23 1.98 -5.31 0.59
CA HIS A 23 2.86 -4.14 0.62
C HIS A 23 3.92 -4.19 1.74
N GLY A 24 4.00 -5.29 2.50
CA GLY A 24 4.90 -5.41 3.65
C GLY A 24 4.60 -4.42 4.79
N ARG A 25 3.35 -3.95 4.89
CA ARG A 25 2.91 -2.93 5.85
C ARG A 25 2.18 -3.53 7.05
N THR A 26 2.12 -2.75 8.12
CA THR A 26 1.46 -3.12 9.39
C THR A 26 0.21 -2.29 9.65
N GLN A 27 -0.59 -2.71 10.65
CA GLN A 27 -1.73 -1.92 11.13
C GLN A 27 -1.31 -0.54 11.66
N SER A 28 -0.08 -0.40 12.15
CA SER A 28 0.49 0.89 12.58
C SER A 28 0.71 1.84 11.40
N ASP A 29 1.13 1.29 10.26
CA ASP A 29 1.32 2.05 9.01
C ASP A 29 -0.03 2.50 8.46
N LEU A 30 -1.00 1.59 8.41
CA LEU A 30 -2.36 1.92 8.00
C LEU A 30 -3.01 2.96 8.93
N ARG A 31 -2.83 2.83 10.26
CA ARG A 31 -3.26 3.86 11.22
C ARG A 31 -2.65 5.21 10.88
N ARG A 32 -1.34 5.26 10.62
CA ARG A 32 -0.63 6.52 10.31
C ARG A 32 -1.16 7.14 9.03
N ALA A 33 -1.37 6.34 7.99
CA ALA A 33 -1.87 6.79 6.70
C ALA A 33 -3.33 7.31 6.79
N LEU A 34 -4.18 6.64 7.57
CA LEU A 34 -5.56 7.08 7.85
C LEU A 34 -5.66 8.17 8.91
N ARG A 35 -4.57 8.50 9.60
CA ARG A 35 -4.56 9.35 10.81
C ARG A 35 -5.53 8.90 11.90
N ALA A 36 -5.73 7.58 12.01
CA ALA A 36 -6.66 6.98 12.94
C ALA A 36 -6.14 7.03 14.40
N GLY A 37 -7.05 7.07 15.36
CA GLY A 37 -6.71 7.14 16.79
C GLY A 37 -6.13 5.84 17.37
N SER A 38 -6.23 4.70 16.68
CA SER A 38 -5.84 3.38 17.18
C SER A 38 -5.40 2.44 16.07
N THR A 39 -4.49 1.52 16.38
CA THR A 39 -4.08 0.43 15.47
C THR A 39 -5.06 -0.74 15.46
N ARG A 40 -6.06 -0.73 16.35
CA ARG A 40 -7.07 -1.78 16.41
C ARG A 40 -7.91 -1.78 15.13
N MET A 41 -8.03 -2.95 14.51
CA MET A 41 -8.76 -3.11 13.24
C MET A 41 -10.19 -2.56 13.25
N PRO A 42 -11.00 -2.72 14.33
CA PRO A 42 -12.33 -2.10 14.38
C PRO A 42 -12.29 -0.57 14.19
N VAL A 43 -11.32 0.12 14.78
CA VAL A 43 -11.18 1.57 14.65
C VAL A 43 -10.76 1.95 13.23
N LEU A 44 -9.86 1.18 12.61
CA LEU A 44 -9.47 1.43 11.21
C LEU A 44 -10.66 1.24 10.26
N LEU A 45 -11.48 0.22 10.50
CA LEU A 45 -12.70 -0.02 9.72
C LEU A 45 -13.75 1.07 9.94
N GLU A 46 -13.90 1.60 11.16
CA GLU A 46 -14.80 2.72 11.47
C GLU A 46 -14.41 3.99 10.71
N GLU A 47 -13.10 4.30 10.63
CA GLU A 47 -12.61 5.45 9.86
C GLU A 47 -12.92 5.31 8.35
N LEU A 48 -12.73 4.12 7.79
CA LEU A 48 -13.04 3.83 6.38
C LEU A 48 -14.55 3.87 6.10
N GLN A 49 -15.37 3.35 7.03
CA GLN A 49 -16.82 3.46 6.98
C GLN A 49 -17.28 4.92 7.02
N ARG A 50 -16.66 5.75 7.86
CA ARG A 50 -16.99 7.18 7.93
C ARG A 50 -16.74 7.88 6.60
N LEU A 51 -15.60 7.59 5.95
CA LEU A 51 -15.30 8.13 4.61
C LEU A 51 -16.33 7.70 3.55
N GLU A 52 -16.76 6.44 3.59
CA GLU A 52 -17.80 5.94 2.69
C GLU A 52 -19.16 6.61 2.97
N GLN A 53 -19.52 6.81 4.23
CA GLN A 53 -20.79 7.46 4.58
C GLN A 53 -20.83 8.94 4.20
N GLU A 54 -19.71 9.65 4.30
CA GLU A 54 -19.60 11.08 4.01
C GLU A 54 -19.58 11.36 2.50
N GLU A 55 -18.81 10.60 1.73
CA GLU A 55 -18.49 10.93 0.34
C GLU A 55 -18.70 9.74 -0.64
N GLY A 56 -19.16 8.60 -0.13
CA GLY A 56 -19.45 7.40 -0.91
C GLY A 56 -18.23 6.50 -1.16
N LEU A 57 -18.51 5.34 -1.76
CA LEU A 57 -17.50 4.30 -2.05
C LEU A 57 -16.36 4.80 -2.94
N ALA A 58 -16.62 5.75 -3.84
CA ALA A 58 -15.58 6.34 -4.70
C ALA A 58 -14.51 7.06 -3.88
N ARG A 59 -14.90 7.74 -2.79
CA ARG A 59 -13.95 8.41 -1.89
C ARG A 59 -13.11 7.41 -1.12
N LEU A 60 -13.73 6.35 -0.61
CA LEU A 60 -13.02 5.26 0.06
C LEU A 60 -11.94 4.66 -0.86
N ALA A 61 -12.31 4.35 -2.11
CA ALA A 61 -11.36 3.82 -3.09
C ALA A 61 -10.22 4.81 -3.36
N ALA A 62 -10.53 6.09 -3.59
CA ALA A 62 -9.52 7.13 -3.81
C ALA A 62 -8.57 7.27 -2.60
N GLN A 63 -9.08 7.16 -1.38
CA GLN A 63 -8.26 7.20 -0.18
C GLN A 63 -7.30 5.99 -0.11
N LEU A 64 -7.79 4.78 -0.40
CA LEU A 64 -6.94 3.59 -0.42
C LEU A 64 -5.86 3.66 -1.51
N CYS A 65 -6.21 4.15 -2.71
CA CYS A 65 -5.24 4.36 -3.79
C CYS A 65 -4.18 5.42 -3.42
N ALA A 66 -4.57 6.52 -2.78
CA ALA A 66 -3.61 7.54 -2.34
C ALA A 66 -2.63 7.00 -1.27
N ILE A 67 -3.12 6.13 -0.38
CA ILE A 67 -2.26 5.44 0.60
C ILE A 67 -1.31 4.47 -0.10
N GLU A 68 -1.81 3.71 -1.09
CA GLU A 68 -0.99 2.81 -1.89
C GLU A 68 0.13 3.54 -2.61
N GLU A 69 -0.19 4.65 -3.28
CA GLU A 69 0.78 5.49 -3.99
C GLU A 69 1.86 6.01 -3.03
N GLN A 70 1.47 6.48 -1.84
CA GLN A 70 2.43 6.89 -0.81
C GLN A 70 3.36 5.73 -0.41
N TRP A 71 2.80 4.53 -0.19
CA TRP A 71 3.60 3.37 0.20
C TRP A 71 4.53 2.88 -0.90
N LEU A 72 4.14 3.00 -2.17
CA LEU A 72 4.97 2.68 -3.33
C LEU A 72 6.09 3.71 -3.49
N GLY A 73 5.79 5.01 -3.31
CA GLY A 73 6.79 6.08 -3.32
C GLY A 73 7.88 5.87 -2.28
N GLU A 74 7.51 5.57 -1.03
CA GLU A 74 8.47 5.28 0.05
C GLU A 74 9.39 4.08 -0.25
N GLN A 75 8.90 3.09 -1.00
CA GLN A 75 9.70 1.93 -1.41
C GLN A 75 10.69 2.26 -2.54
N LEU A 76 10.34 3.21 -3.40
CA LEU A 76 11.20 3.70 -4.48
C LEU A 76 12.28 4.63 -3.93
N GLU A 77 11.93 5.56 -3.03
CA GLU A 77 12.89 6.45 -2.37
C GLU A 77 13.88 5.72 -1.46
N GLY A 78 13.49 4.55 -0.94
CA GLY A 78 14.36 3.66 -0.16
C GLY A 78 15.32 2.80 -1.00
N ARG A 79 15.19 2.77 -2.34
CA ARG A 79 16.21 2.21 -3.22
C ARG A 79 17.13 3.34 -3.65
N PRO A 80 18.41 3.38 -3.22
CA PRO A 80 19.35 4.29 -3.85
C PRO A 80 19.43 3.93 -5.33
N ASP A 81 19.04 4.87 -6.19
CA ASP A 81 19.17 4.79 -7.65
C ASP A 81 20.58 4.30 -8.06
N GLU A 82 21.60 4.68 -7.28
CA GLU A 82 23.00 4.27 -7.41
C GLU A 82 23.25 2.75 -7.35
N GLN A 83 22.43 1.97 -6.63
CA GLN A 83 22.62 0.51 -6.54
C GLN A 83 22.05 -0.23 -7.76
N LEU A 84 21.04 0.34 -8.42
CA LEU A 84 20.50 -0.19 -9.68
C LEU A 84 21.45 0.11 -10.85
N ASP A 85 22.02 1.31 -10.90
CA ASP A 85 23.01 1.69 -11.93
C ASP A 85 24.27 0.81 -11.85
N GLY A 86 24.83 0.60 -10.66
CA GLY A 86 26.01 -0.25 -10.49
C GLY A 86 25.76 -1.73 -10.85
N GLN A 87 24.55 -2.24 -10.63
CA GLN A 87 24.16 -3.59 -11.02
C GLN A 87 23.92 -3.72 -12.53
N LEU A 88 23.36 -2.69 -13.16
CA LEU A 88 23.14 -2.63 -14.60
C LEU A 88 24.48 -2.59 -15.35
N ASP A 89 25.45 -1.80 -14.90
CA ASP A 89 26.79 -1.72 -15.48
C ASP A 89 27.57 -3.04 -15.41
N LEU A 90 27.40 -3.80 -14.32
CA LEU A 90 27.98 -5.13 -14.16
C LEU A 90 27.36 -6.13 -15.15
N LEU A 91 26.03 -6.14 -15.28
CA LEU A 91 25.32 -7.00 -16.23
C LEU A 91 25.66 -6.66 -17.69
N LEU A 92 25.79 -5.37 -18.01
CA LEU A 92 26.20 -4.94 -19.35
C LEU A 92 27.64 -5.35 -19.66
N GLN A 93 28.55 -5.28 -18.68
CA GLN A 93 29.92 -5.77 -18.83
C GLN A 93 29.97 -7.28 -19.07
N GLU A 94 29.18 -8.08 -18.35
CA GLU A 94 29.11 -9.53 -18.56
C GLU A 94 28.61 -9.86 -19.98
N ILE A 95 27.54 -9.22 -20.45
CA ILE A 95 27.01 -9.44 -21.81
C ILE A 95 28.03 -9.05 -22.89
N LEU A 96 28.76 -7.95 -22.68
CA LEU A 96 29.80 -7.51 -23.61
C LEU A 96 31.01 -8.45 -23.63
N GLN A 97 31.36 -9.05 -22.49
CA GLN A 97 32.45 -10.03 -22.39
C GLN A 97 32.07 -11.37 -23.05
N ASP A 98 30.82 -11.82 -22.87
CA ASP A 98 30.31 -13.06 -23.47
C ASP A 98 30.20 -12.96 -25.00
N GLY A 99 30.00 -11.75 -25.55
CA GLY A 99 29.98 -11.51 -26.99
C GLY A 99 31.36 -11.42 -27.66
N GLN A 100 32.45 -11.38 -26.89
CA GLN A 100 33.83 -11.30 -27.40
C GLN A 100 34.62 -12.62 -27.30
N ASN A 101 34.00 -13.70 -26.80
CA ASN A 101 34.54 -15.06 -26.76
C ASN A 101 33.80 -15.97 -27.76
#